data_AF-A0A4U8S2F2-F1
#
_entry.id   AF-A0A4U8S2F2-F1
#
_cell.length_a   1.000
_cell.length_b   1.000
_cell.length_c   1.000
_cell.angle_alpha   90.00
_cell.angle_beta   90.00
_cell.angle_gamma   90.00
#
_symmetry.space_group_name_H-M   'P 1'
#
loop_
_entity.id
_entity.type
_entity.pdbx_description
1 polymer ?
#
loop_
_entity_poly.entity_id
_entity_poly.type
_entity_poly.pdbx_seq_one_letter_code
_entity_poly.pdbx_strand_id
1 'polypeptide(L)'
;MDKNDFLNAIKSDERIKLNDFAVQKLAIFLRKIDHQKPEDNGLLQVFLVKLSTYQKSRIYSNDFYRLLFECVQEQADFEAKNHKIKDFTKTRYEEEELLKNFFIQSRLNALGLSFIQTLGLHYA
;
A
#
# COMPACT_ATOMS: atom_id res chain seq x y z
N MET A 1 -0.71 -1.25 16.02
CA MET A 1 0.59 -1.90 15.81
C MET A 1 1.62 -0.78 15.79
N ASP A 2 2.67 -0.91 16.61
CA ASP A 2 3.75 0.06 16.63
C ASP A 2 4.60 -0.07 15.35
N LYS A 3 5.22 1.02 14.90
CA LYS A 3 6.20 1.00 13.79
C LYS A 3 7.37 0.07 14.10
N ASN A 4 7.77 -0.01 15.37
CA ASN A 4 8.83 -0.87 15.85
C ASN A 4 8.45 -2.34 15.74
N ASP A 5 7.20 -2.70 16.07
CA ASP A 5 6.71 -4.08 15.90
C ASP A 5 6.74 -4.49 14.44
N PHE A 6 6.27 -3.60 13.55
CA PHE A 6 6.32 -3.83 12.12
C PHE A 6 7.76 -4.02 11.63
N LEU A 7 8.68 -3.12 12.01
CA LEU A 7 10.09 -3.22 11.63
C LEU A 7 10.74 -4.50 12.14
N ASN A 8 10.43 -4.91 13.38
CA ASN A 8 10.94 -6.15 13.95
C ASN A 8 10.44 -7.35 13.14
N ALA A 9 9.15 -7.37 12.79
CA ALA A 9 8.57 -8.44 11.97
C ALA A 9 9.23 -8.52 10.58
N ILE A 10 9.42 -7.38 9.90
CA ILE A 10 10.12 -7.33 8.61
C ILE A 10 11.58 -7.81 8.73
N LYS A 11 12.30 -7.38 9.78
CA LYS A 11 13.70 -7.78 9.99
C LYS A 11 13.85 -9.26 10.36
N SER A 12 12.88 -9.82 11.08
CA SER A 12 12.87 -11.24 11.45
C SER A 12 12.51 -12.16 10.30
N ASP A 13 11.88 -11.66 9.24
CA ASP A 13 11.54 -12.46 8.07
C ASP A 13 12.74 -12.55 7.11
N GLU A 14 13.49 -13.65 7.22
CA GLU A 14 14.69 -13.90 6.41
C GLU A 14 14.42 -13.96 4.91
N ARG A 15 13.16 -14.17 4.49
CA ARG A 15 12.76 -14.22 3.07
C ARG A 15 12.85 -12.85 2.42
N ILE A 16 12.69 -11.78 3.21
CA ILE A 16 12.65 -10.41 2.71
C ILE A 16 14.07 -9.92 2.42
N LYS A 17 14.34 -9.57 1.17
CA LYS A 17 15.64 -9.07 0.70
C LYS A 17 15.44 -7.73 -0.01
N LEU A 18 15.51 -6.66 0.77
CA LEU A 18 15.41 -5.29 0.30
C LEU A 18 16.80 -4.75 -0.07
N ASN A 19 16.90 -4.09 -1.22
CA ASN A 19 18.08 -3.31 -1.59
C ASN A 19 18.07 -1.94 -0.87
N ASP A 20 19.19 -1.20 -0.94
CA ASP A 20 19.33 0.09 -0.25
C ASP A 20 18.25 1.10 -0.63
N PHE A 21 17.90 1.14 -1.93
CA PHE A 21 16.79 1.96 -2.42
C PHE A 21 15.48 1.62 -1.70
N ALA A 22 15.14 0.34 -1.61
CA ALA A 22 13.94 -0.11 -0.92
C ALA A 22 13.99 0.19 0.58
N VAL A 23 15.13 0.03 1.24
CA VAL A 23 15.26 0.39 2.67
C VAL A 23 15.02 1.89 2.90
N GLN A 24 15.58 2.75 2.04
CA GLN A 24 15.36 4.20 2.13
C GLN A 24 13.89 4.57 1.91
N LYS A 25 13.23 3.97 0.91
CA LYS A 25 11.80 4.21 0.65
C LYS A 25 10.91 3.70 1.79
N LEU A 26 11.23 2.55 2.36
CA LEU A 26 10.55 2.01 3.55
C LEU A 26 10.68 2.95 4.75
N ALA A 27 11.85 3.54 4.98
CA ALA A 27 12.05 4.52 6.04
C ALA A 27 11.20 5.78 5.84
N ILE A 28 11.07 6.28 4.60
CA ILE A 28 10.20 7.42 4.27
C ILE A 28 8.74 7.07 4.56
N PHE A 29 8.28 5.91 4.09
CA PHE A 29 6.93 5.41 4.33
C PHE A 29 6.61 5.35 5.82
N LEU A 30 7.48 4.72 6.62
CA LEU A 30 7.25 4.59 8.07
C LEU A 30 7.31 5.93 8.80
N ARG A 31 8.05 6.94 8.30
CA ARG A 31 7.99 8.30 8.85
C ARG A 31 6.65 8.97 8.59
N LYS A 32 5.99 8.67 7.46
CA LYS A 32 4.69 9.22 7.07
C LYS A 32 3.50 8.54 7.74
N ILE A 33 3.65 7.29 8.19
CA ILE A 33 2.63 6.60 9.00
C ILE A 33 2.36 7.38 10.28
N ASP A 34 1.09 7.64 10.55
CA ASP A 34 0.59 8.19 11.79
C ASP A 34 -0.15 7.10 12.58
N HIS A 35 0.39 6.73 13.74
CA HIS A 35 -0.18 5.67 14.58
C HIS A 35 -1.53 6.05 15.21
N GLN A 36 -1.86 7.35 15.23
CA GLN A 36 -3.15 7.83 15.72
C GLN A 36 -4.26 7.66 14.67
N LYS A 37 -3.89 7.44 13.41
CA LYS A 37 -4.81 7.21 12.30
C LYS A 37 -5.13 5.72 12.16
N PRO A 38 -6.39 5.30 12.33
CA PRO A 38 -6.79 3.90 12.18
C PRO A 38 -6.44 3.32 10.81
N GLU A 39 -6.54 4.11 9.75
CA GLU A 39 -6.23 3.71 8.37
C GLU A 39 -4.74 3.40 8.18
N ASP A 40 -3.84 4.15 8.82
CA ASP A 40 -2.39 3.93 8.72
C ASP A 40 -1.98 2.68 9.51
N ASN A 41 -2.54 2.51 10.70
CA ASN A 41 -2.31 1.32 11.52
C ASN A 41 -2.88 0.06 10.86
N GLY A 42 -4.10 0.15 10.33
CA GLY A 42 -4.73 -0.91 9.56
C GLY A 42 -3.93 -1.30 8.33
N LEU A 43 -3.36 -0.33 7.60
CA LEU A 43 -2.50 -0.58 6.45
C LEU A 43 -1.29 -1.44 6.83
N LEU A 44 -0.58 -1.09 7.90
CA LEU A 44 0.59 -1.86 8.33
C LEU A 44 0.21 -3.29 8.74
N GLN A 45 -0.92 -3.46 9.43
CA GLN A 45 -1.39 -4.78 9.86
C GLN A 45 -1.75 -5.65 8.66
N VAL A 46 -2.56 -5.13 7.73
CA VAL A 46 -2.95 -5.84 6.51
C VAL A 46 -1.72 -6.19 5.67
N PHE A 47 -0.79 -5.25 5.53
CA PHE A 47 0.44 -5.48 4.78
C PHE A 47 1.29 -6.59 5.39
N LEU A 48 1.42 -6.63 6.72
CA LEU A 48 2.16 -7.69 7.41
C LEU A 48 1.50 -9.06 7.22
N VAL A 49 0.16 -9.13 7.26
CA VAL A 49 -0.59 -10.37 6.99
C VAL A 49 -0.41 -10.82 5.52
N LYS A 50 -0.42 -9.88 4.57
CA LYS A 50 -0.12 -10.22 3.17
C LYS A 50 1.29 -10.78 3.01
N LEU A 51 2.29 -10.19 3.66
CA LEU A 51 3.68 -10.68 3.62
C LEU A 51 3.83 -12.07 4.27
N SER A 52 3.18 -12.32 5.40
CA SER A 52 3.29 -13.61 6.10
C SER A 52 2.64 -14.75 5.34
N THR A 53 1.53 -14.49 4.64
CA THR A 53 0.81 -15.46 3.80
C THR A 53 1.38 -15.59 2.40
N TYR A 54 2.29 -14.70 1.99
CA TYR A 54 2.91 -14.74 0.68
C TYR A 54 3.85 -15.94 0.54
N GLN A 55 3.54 -16.84 -0.40
CA GLN A 55 4.18 -18.17 -0.49
C GLN A 55 5.58 -18.16 -1.14
N LYS A 56 6.11 -17.00 -1.55
CA LYS A 56 7.45 -16.95 -2.11
C LYS A 56 8.50 -17.19 -1.03
N SER A 57 9.46 -18.07 -1.33
CA SER A 57 10.63 -18.34 -0.49
C SER A 57 11.56 -17.14 -0.36
N ARG A 58 11.49 -16.19 -1.31
CA ARG A 58 12.26 -14.95 -1.30
C ARG A 58 11.39 -13.80 -1.81
N ILE A 59 11.38 -12.71 -1.04
CA ILE A 59 10.57 -11.52 -1.30
C ILE A 59 11.56 -10.39 -1.61
N TYR A 60 11.68 -10.05 -2.88
CA TYR A 60 12.52 -8.93 -3.32
C TYR A 60 11.75 -7.62 -3.26
N SER A 61 12.45 -6.49 -3.43
CA SER A 61 11.86 -5.15 -3.39
C SER A 61 10.60 -5.00 -4.26
N ASN A 62 10.57 -5.58 -5.47
CA ASN A 62 9.40 -5.49 -6.34
C ASN A 62 8.19 -6.25 -5.79
N ASP A 63 8.39 -7.46 -5.27
CA ASP A 63 7.32 -8.23 -4.64
C ASP A 63 6.79 -7.52 -3.39
N PHE A 64 7.71 -6.98 -2.57
CA PHE A 64 7.39 -6.23 -1.37
C PHE A 64 6.53 -4.99 -1.68
N TYR A 65 6.94 -4.18 -2.65
CA TYR A 65 6.21 -2.97 -3.03
C TYR A 65 4.94 -3.24 -3.80
N ARG A 66 4.85 -4.34 -4.55
CA ARG A 66 3.59 -4.76 -5.17
C ARG A 66 2.56 -5.11 -4.10
N LEU A 67 2.93 -5.91 -3.10
CA LEU A 67 2.02 -6.25 -2.00
C LEU A 67 1.58 -5.01 -1.21
N LEU A 68 2.50 -4.07 -0.96
CA LEU A 68 2.14 -2.80 -0.32
C LEU A 68 1.17 -1.97 -1.17
N PHE A 69 1.39 -1.93 -2.48
CA PHE A 69 0.51 -1.25 -3.42
C PHE A 69 -0.90 -1.85 -3.41
N GLU A 70 -1.02 -3.19 -3.44
CA GLU A 70 -2.31 -3.88 -3.34
C GLU A 70 -3.07 -3.48 -2.06
N CYS A 71 -2.39 -3.40 -0.91
CA CYS A 71 -3.02 -2.95 0.33
C CYS A 71 -3.51 -1.50 0.23
N VAL A 72 -2.76 -0.62 -0.42
CA VAL A 72 -3.18 0.77 -0.66
C VAL A 72 -4.38 0.83 -1.62
N GLN A 73 -4.42 -0.03 -2.64
CA GLN A 73 -5.56 -0.14 -3.54
C GLN A 73 -6.83 -0.58 -2.79
N GLU A 74 -6.73 -1.60 -1.94
CA GLU A 74 -7.85 -2.07 -1.12
C GLU A 74 -8.41 -0.97 -0.20
N GLN A 75 -7.53 -0.14 0.39
CA GLN A 75 -7.95 1.02 1.18
C GLN A 75 -8.66 2.08 0.32
N ALA A 76 -8.07 2.42 -0.83
CA ALA A 76 -8.64 3.41 -1.74
C ALA A 76 -9.99 2.97 -2.31
N ASP A 77 -10.16 1.68 -2.63
CA ASP A 77 -11.42 1.10 -3.07
C ASP A 77 -12.51 1.22 -1.99
N PHE A 78 -12.15 1.02 -0.72
CA PHE A 78 -13.05 1.21 0.40
C PHE A 78 -13.46 2.68 0.56
N GLU A 79 -12.51 3.61 0.47
CA GLU A 79 -12.78 5.06 0.53
C GLU A 79 -13.67 5.52 -0.63
N ALA A 80 -13.41 5.04 -1.85
CA ALA A 80 -14.20 5.34 -3.04
C ALA A 80 -15.66 4.89 -2.88
N LYS A 81 -15.89 3.66 -2.38
CA LYS A 81 -17.24 3.13 -2.11
C LYS A 81 -18.00 3.97 -1.07
N ASN A 82 -17.29 4.47 -0.06
CA ASN A 82 -17.90 5.28 1.01
C ASN A 82 -18.25 6.71 0.58
N HIS A 83 -17.59 7.24 -0.46
CA HIS A 83 -17.81 8.62 -0.94
C HIS A 83 -19.10 8.85 -1.75
N LYS A 84 -19.94 7.83 -1.93
CA LYS A 84 -21.25 7.88 -2.62
C LYS A 84 -21.21 8.78 -3.87
N ILE A 85 -20.77 8.25 -5.00
CA ILE A 85 -21.03 8.91 -6.29
C ILE A 85 -22.56 9.01 -6.44
N LYS A 86 -23.08 10.24 -6.46
CA LYS A 86 -24.51 10.48 -6.69
C LYS A 86 -24.88 9.90 -8.06
N ASP A 87 -25.98 9.17 -8.08
CA ASP A 87 -26.46 8.32 -9.17
C ASP A 87 -26.54 9.08 -10.51
N PHE A 88 -25.61 8.80 -11.43
CA PHE A 88 -25.71 9.21 -12.84
C PHE A 88 -25.66 7.96 -13.73
N THR A 89 -26.74 7.76 -14.46
CA THR A 89 -27.17 6.48 -15.04
C THR A 89 -26.35 5.98 -16.23
N LYS A 90 -25.26 6.63 -16.65
CA LYS A 90 -24.50 6.24 -17.87
C LYS A 90 -22.96 6.45 -17.89
N THR A 91 -22.36 7.16 -16.92
CA THR A 91 -20.90 7.44 -16.87
C THR A 91 -20.16 6.72 -15.72
N ARG A 92 -20.90 5.88 -15.00
CA ARG A 92 -20.54 5.33 -13.68
C ARG A 92 -19.20 4.60 -13.62
N TYR A 93 -18.87 3.78 -14.61
CA TYR A 93 -17.66 2.96 -14.55
C TYR A 93 -16.37 3.79 -14.66
N GLU A 94 -16.33 4.71 -15.63
CA GLU A 94 -15.17 5.58 -15.84
C GLU A 94 -14.97 6.52 -14.64
N GLU A 95 -16.07 7.05 -14.08
CA GLU A 95 -16.02 7.91 -12.89
C GLU A 95 -15.61 7.13 -11.62
N GLU A 96 -16.09 5.90 -11.44
CA GLU A 96 -15.67 5.01 -10.34
C GLU A 96 -14.17 4.69 -10.43
N GLU A 97 -13.66 4.36 -11.62
CA GLU A 97 -12.23 4.10 -11.84
C GLU A 97 -11.38 5.36 -11.65
N LEU A 98 -11.83 6.54 -12.12
CA LEU A 98 -11.14 7.81 -11.87
C LEU A 98 -11.10 8.14 -10.38
N LEU A 99 -12.19 7.89 -9.64
CA LEU A 99 -12.25 8.14 -8.21
C LEU A 99 -11.33 7.21 -7.42
N LYS A 100 -11.32 5.90 -7.75
CA LYS A 100 -10.36 4.95 -7.17
C LYS A 100 -8.93 5.37 -7.45
N ASN A 101 -8.62 5.72 -8.70
CA ASN A 101 -7.29 6.19 -9.08
C ASN A 101 -6.88 7.45 -8.32
N PHE A 102 -7.81 8.38 -8.11
CA PHE A 102 -7.59 9.57 -7.29
C PHE A 102 -7.23 9.20 -5.84
N PHE A 103 -8.00 8.32 -5.19
CA PHE A 103 -7.73 7.89 -3.82
C PHE A 103 -6.40 7.13 -3.71
N ILE A 104 -6.09 6.24 -4.66
CA ILE A 104 -4.80 5.54 -4.73
C ILE A 104 -3.66 6.55 -4.82
N GLN A 105 -3.71 7.48 -5.78
CA GLN A 105 -2.67 8.49 -5.98
C GLN A 105 -2.51 9.39 -4.76
N SER A 106 -3.62 9.88 -4.20
CA SER A 106 -3.64 10.70 -3.00
C SER A 106 -2.96 9.98 -1.83
N ARG A 107 -3.32 8.71 -1.63
CA ARG A 107 -2.79 7.88 -0.55
C ARG A 107 -1.30 7.57 -0.73
N LEU A 108 -0.88 7.19 -1.94
CA LEU A 108 0.53 6.97 -2.25
C LEU A 108 1.36 8.24 -2.02
N ASN A 109 0.86 9.40 -2.42
CA ASN A 109 1.54 10.67 -2.19
C ASN A 109 1.67 10.99 -0.70
N ALA A 110 0.59 10.82 0.07
CA ALA A 110 0.60 11.04 1.52
C ALA A 110 1.62 10.14 2.24
N LEU A 111 1.75 8.89 1.78
CA LEU A 111 2.65 7.89 2.34
C LEU A 111 4.08 7.93 1.78
N GLY A 112 4.38 8.82 0.83
CA GLY A 112 5.72 8.88 0.19
C GLY A 112 6.03 7.69 -0.71
N LEU A 113 5.00 7.04 -1.23
CA LEU A 113 5.03 5.82 -2.06
C LEU A 113 4.76 6.08 -3.55
N SER A 114 4.72 7.34 -4.00
CA SER A 114 4.43 7.70 -5.40
C SER A 114 5.37 7.04 -6.42
N PHE A 115 6.60 6.73 -6.02
CA PHE A 115 7.57 6.01 -6.85
C PHE A 115 7.09 4.62 -7.30
N ILE A 116 6.18 3.98 -6.56
CA ILE A 116 5.63 2.66 -6.90
C ILE A 116 4.97 2.70 -8.30
N GLN A 117 4.32 3.81 -8.65
CA GLN A 117 3.70 3.99 -9.97
C GLN A 117 4.74 4.05 -11.09
N THR A 118 5.93 4.61 -10.80
CA THR A 118 7.04 4.67 -11.76
C THR A 118 7.77 3.34 -11.93
N LEU A 119 7.63 2.41 -10.97
CA LEU A 119 8.21 1.07 -11.07
C LEU A 119 7.47 0.16 -12.08
N GLY A 120 6.34 0.62 -12.64
CA GLY A 120 5.58 -0.17 -13.60
C GLY A 120 5.03 -1.47 -12.99
N LEU A 121 4.77 -1.50 -11.67
CA LEU A 121 4.18 -2.65 -10.97
C LEU A 121 2.69 -2.86 -11.32
N HIS A 122 2.21 -2.20 -12.38
CA HIS A 122 0.88 -2.35 -12.94
C HIS A 122 0.87 -3.57 -13.86
N TYR A 123 -0.03 -4.51 -13.59
CA TYR A 123 -0.33 -5.74 -14.34
C TYR A 123 0.63 -6.92 -14.15
N ALA A 124 0.16 -7.90 -13.37
CA ALA A 124 0.41 -9.33 -13.58
C ALA A 124 -0.91 -10.07 -13.40
#